data_AF-A0A4P6G3J1-F1
#
_entry.id   AF-A0A4P6G3J1-F1
#
_cell.length_a   1.000
_cell.length_b   1.000
_cell.length_c   1.000
_cell.angle_alpha   90.00
_cell.angle_beta   90.00
_cell.angle_gamma   90.00
#
_symmetry.space_group_name_H-M   'P 1'
#
loop_
_entity.id
_entity.type
_entity.pdbx_description
1 polymer ?
#
loop_
_entity_poly.entity_id
_entity_poly.type
_entity_poly.pdbx_seq_one_letter_code
_entity_poly.pdbx_strand_id
1 'polypeptide(L)'
;MTSRFIKLASLSAALVVVALVSGFALWSRSPANLGAANSEDATQLLRHWQAGEVVVLVRHTERCDRSSNPCFGPADGITQVGNDAAIAVGQGFNRLGMAHADVLSSPVTRTAQTSHAMFGKDATAQDWLATCGKTLRNDVVAHKRAHQNLVLVTHSGCISDFEAQTGYPHAATSEYGSSLFVHIDVNGQLKILGIVKADDWNALLQDSSVQ
;
A
#
# COMPACT_ATOMS: atom_id res chain seq x y z
N MET A 1 -50.33 -27.64 -7.12
CA MET A 1 -49.38 -27.42 -6.00
C MET A 1 -47.93 -27.28 -6.45
N THR A 2 -47.48 -27.96 -7.50
CA THR A 2 -46.09 -27.96 -8.01
C THR A 2 -45.50 -26.59 -8.38
N SER A 3 -46.25 -25.68 -9.03
CA SER A 3 -45.72 -24.39 -9.48
C SER A 3 -45.30 -23.44 -8.35
N ARG A 4 -46.03 -23.41 -7.22
CA ARG A 4 -45.67 -22.56 -6.07
C ARG A 4 -44.43 -23.09 -5.35
N PHE A 5 -44.34 -24.42 -5.15
CA PHE A 5 -43.15 -25.05 -4.54
C PHE A 5 -41.90 -24.85 -5.40
N ILE A 6 -42.00 -24.98 -6.72
CA ILE A 6 -40.88 -24.72 -7.65
C ILE A 6 -40.44 -23.24 -7.56
N LYS A 7 -41.40 -22.28 -7.57
CA LYS A 7 -41.07 -20.84 -7.43
C LYS A 7 -40.39 -20.52 -6.09
N LEU A 8 -40.88 -21.09 -4.98
CA LEU A 8 -40.29 -20.91 -3.65
C LEU A 8 -38.89 -21.52 -3.58
N ALA A 9 -38.68 -22.73 -4.11
CA ALA A 9 -37.37 -23.37 -4.16
C ALA A 9 -36.36 -22.58 -5.01
N SER A 10 -36.79 -22.07 -6.17
CA SER A 10 -35.95 -21.22 -7.03
C SER A 10 -35.59 -19.89 -6.35
N LEU A 11 -36.53 -19.26 -5.64
CA LEU A 11 -36.26 -18.02 -4.89
C LEU A 11 -35.23 -18.26 -3.77
N SER A 12 -35.39 -19.34 -3.00
CA SER A 12 -34.46 -19.72 -1.94
C SER A 12 -33.07 -20.03 -2.48
N ALA A 13 -32.99 -20.78 -3.60
CA ALA A 13 -31.72 -21.06 -4.26
C ALA A 13 -31.03 -19.77 -4.74
N ALA A 14 -31.78 -18.83 -5.33
CA ALA A 14 -31.25 -17.55 -5.75
C ALA A 14 -30.72 -16.71 -4.57
N LEU A 15 -31.44 -16.67 -3.45
CA LEU A 15 -31.00 -15.99 -2.22
C LEU A 15 -29.71 -16.58 -1.65
N VAL A 16 -29.59 -17.91 -1.61
CA VAL A 16 -28.36 -18.59 -1.15
C VAL A 16 -27.18 -18.25 -2.07
N VAL A 17 -27.39 -18.27 -3.39
CA VAL A 17 -26.33 -17.89 -4.35
C VAL A 17 -25.90 -16.44 -4.14
N VAL A 18 -26.84 -15.50 -3.99
CA VAL A 18 -26.51 -14.08 -3.73
C VAL A 18 -25.74 -13.91 -2.41
N ALA A 19 -26.13 -14.61 -1.35
CA ALA A 19 -25.42 -14.56 -0.07
C ALA A 19 -24.00 -15.11 -0.17
N LEU A 20 -23.80 -16.24 -0.88
CA LEU A 20 -22.47 -16.83 -1.10
C LEU A 20 -21.57 -15.91 -1.94
N VAL A 21 -22.11 -15.36 -3.03
CA VAL A 21 -21.35 -14.44 -3.91
C VAL A 21 -20.98 -13.15 -3.16
N SER A 22 -21.93 -12.57 -2.42
CA SER A 22 -21.68 -11.35 -1.64
C SER A 22 -20.69 -11.60 -0.51
N GLY A 23 -20.81 -12.74 0.18
CA GLY A 23 -19.88 -13.16 1.22
C GLY A 23 -18.46 -13.35 0.66
N PHE A 24 -18.32 -14.00 -0.49
CA PHE A 24 -17.02 -14.20 -1.14
C PHE A 24 -16.39 -12.88 -1.63
N ALA A 25 -17.20 -11.99 -2.21
CA ALA A 25 -16.74 -10.68 -2.66
C ALA A 25 -16.25 -9.80 -1.50
N LEU A 26 -16.95 -9.83 -0.35
CA LEU A 26 -16.53 -9.10 0.85
C LEU A 26 -15.32 -9.75 1.53
N TRP A 27 -15.20 -11.08 1.46
CA TRP A 27 -14.08 -11.83 2.04
C TRP A 27 -12.75 -11.43 1.40
N SER A 28 -12.69 -11.35 0.07
CA SER A 28 -11.47 -11.10 -0.74
C SER A 28 -11.16 -9.62 -0.97
N ARG A 29 -11.77 -8.73 -0.18
CA ARG A 29 -11.64 -7.29 -0.37
C ARG A 29 -10.21 -6.83 -0.09
N SER A 30 -9.64 -6.10 -1.04
CA SER A 30 -8.39 -5.34 -0.87
C SER A 30 -8.69 -3.85 -0.71
N PRO A 31 -7.73 -3.04 -0.20
CA PRO A 31 -7.85 -1.59 -0.27
C PRO A 31 -8.06 -1.11 -1.71
N ALA A 32 -8.80 0.00 -1.87
CA ALA A 32 -9.08 0.55 -3.19
C ALA A 32 -7.79 1.07 -3.85
N ASN A 33 -7.70 0.98 -5.18
CA ASN A 33 -6.60 1.59 -5.92
C ASN A 33 -6.89 3.09 -6.12
N LEU A 34 -6.09 3.94 -5.48
CA LEU A 34 -6.22 5.41 -5.50
C LEU A 34 -5.85 6.05 -6.84
N GLY A 35 -5.09 5.37 -7.69
CA GLY A 35 -4.83 5.87 -9.05
C GLY A 35 -5.93 5.53 -10.06
N ALA A 36 -6.80 4.57 -9.73
CA ALA A 36 -8.01 4.27 -10.49
C ALA A 36 -9.27 4.84 -9.83
N ALA A 37 -9.16 5.36 -8.60
CA ALA A 37 -10.27 5.91 -7.83
C ALA A 37 -10.45 7.42 -8.09
N ASN A 38 -11.71 7.80 -8.07
CA ASN A 38 -12.30 9.12 -8.15
C ASN A 38 -11.66 10.19 -7.23
N SER A 39 -11.81 11.45 -7.64
CA SER A 39 -11.19 12.64 -7.05
C SER A 39 -11.37 12.80 -5.53
N GLU A 40 -12.40 12.24 -4.89
CA GLU A 40 -12.63 12.42 -3.45
C GLU A 40 -11.59 11.70 -2.57
N ASP A 41 -11.30 10.43 -2.83
CA ASP A 41 -10.34 9.65 -2.04
C ASP A 41 -8.91 10.16 -2.28
N ALA A 42 -8.59 10.52 -3.53
CA ALA A 42 -7.35 11.20 -3.87
C ALA A 42 -7.24 12.55 -3.15
N THR A 43 -8.31 13.35 -3.14
CA THR A 43 -8.34 14.64 -2.42
C THR A 43 -8.19 14.45 -0.90
N GLN A 44 -8.83 13.44 -0.31
CA GLN A 44 -8.65 13.09 1.11
C GLN A 44 -7.19 12.75 1.40
N LEU A 45 -6.57 11.90 0.59
CA LEU A 45 -5.14 11.58 0.72
C LEU A 45 -4.28 12.85 0.68
N LEU A 46 -4.48 13.72 -0.31
CA LEU A 46 -3.67 14.94 -0.46
C LEU A 46 -3.83 15.88 0.73
N ARG A 47 -5.05 16.05 1.26
CA ARG A 47 -5.28 16.85 2.47
C ARG A 47 -4.57 16.27 3.69
N HIS A 48 -4.68 14.95 3.91
CA HIS A 48 -3.99 14.31 5.03
C HIS A 48 -2.47 14.35 4.88
N TRP A 49 -1.97 14.22 3.64
CA TRP A 49 -0.55 14.37 3.36
C TRP A 49 -0.05 15.76 3.70
N GLN A 50 -0.75 16.81 3.28
CA GLN A 50 -0.41 18.20 3.62
C GLN A 50 -0.45 18.46 5.13
N ALA A 51 -1.36 17.81 5.86
CA ALA A 51 -1.46 17.91 7.31
C ALA A 51 -0.39 17.10 8.07
N GLY A 52 0.41 16.29 7.36
CA GLY A 52 1.42 15.43 7.98
C GLY A 52 0.81 14.25 8.74
N GLU A 53 -0.35 13.74 8.32
CA GLU A 53 -1.14 12.70 9.02
C GLU A 53 -1.03 11.31 8.36
N VAL A 54 -0.10 11.12 7.43
CA VAL A 54 -0.04 9.92 6.59
C VAL A 54 1.15 9.03 6.93
N VAL A 55 0.91 7.73 7.00
CA VAL A 55 1.93 6.69 6.85
C VAL A 55 1.76 6.02 5.49
N VAL A 56 2.87 5.70 4.82
CA VAL A 56 2.86 4.95 3.57
C VAL A 56 3.75 3.73 3.69
N LEU A 57 3.20 2.53 3.49
CA LEU A 57 3.99 1.31 3.39
C LEU A 57 4.27 1.02 1.92
N VAL A 58 5.53 1.06 1.53
CA VAL A 58 5.99 0.84 0.16
C VAL A 58 6.61 -0.53 0.06
N ARG A 59 6.11 -1.39 -0.84
CA ARG A 59 6.81 -2.64 -1.15
C ARG A 59 8.07 -2.29 -1.95
N HIS A 60 9.20 -2.90 -1.59
CA HIS A 60 10.40 -2.83 -2.43
C HIS A 60 10.08 -3.17 -3.90
N THR A 61 10.90 -2.69 -4.83
CA THR A 61 10.72 -2.95 -6.28
C THR A 61 11.25 -4.32 -6.69
N GLU A 62 11.14 -4.67 -7.98
CA GLU A 62 11.47 -6.02 -8.47
C GLU A 62 12.85 -6.49 -7.97
N ARG A 63 12.87 -7.67 -7.34
CA ARG A 63 14.08 -8.27 -6.77
C ARG A 63 14.82 -9.17 -7.77
N CYS A 64 16.12 -9.23 -7.64
CA CYS A 64 17.03 -9.98 -8.50
C CYS A 64 16.86 -11.50 -8.43
N ASP A 65 16.84 -12.07 -7.23
CA ASP A 65 16.79 -13.51 -6.95
C ASP A 65 15.51 -14.23 -7.46
N ARG A 66 14.55 -13.49 -8.02
CA ARG A 66 13.28 -14.00 -8.56
C ARG A 66 12.99 -13.51 -9.98
N SER A 67 13.95 -12.90 -10.67
CA SER A 67 13.76 -12.32 -12.00
C SER A 67 14.88 -12.74 -12.95
N SER A 68 14.58 -12.76 -14.25
CA SER A 68 15.58 -12.90 -15.31
C SER A 68 16.16 -11.56 -15.77
N ASN A 69 15.64 -10.43 -15.25
CA ASN A 69 16.15 -9.11 -15.58
C ASN A 69 17.55 -8.88 -15.00
N PRO A 70 18.39 -8.05 -15.64
CA PRO A 70 19.71 -7.72 -15.11
C PRO A 70 19.64 -7.13 -13.71
N CYS A 71 20.56 -7.54 -12.85
CA CYS A 71 20.69 -6.97 -11.51
C CYS A 71 21.25 -5.55 -11.56
N PHE A 72 20.71 -4.67 -10.71
CA PHE A 72 21.29 -3.34 -10.50
C PHE A 72 22.61 -3.43 -9.73
N GLY A 73 22.74 -4.43 -8.84
CA GLY A 73 23.98 -4.71 -8.13
C GLY A 73 23.99 -6.15 -7.58
N PRO A 74 24.04 -6.34 -6.25
CA PRO A 74 24.11 -7.67 -5.65
C PRO A 74 22.86 -8.52 -5.92
N ALA A 75 23.02 -9.85 -5.88
CA ALA A 75 21.98 -10.81 -6.23
C ALA A 75 20.76 -10.81 -5.29
N ASP A 76 20.92 -10.33 -4.05
CA ASP A 76 19.83 -10.16 -3.07
C ASP A 76 19.17 -8.76 -3.13
N GLY A 77 19.58 -7.94 -4.09
CA GLY A 77 19.09 -6.59 -4.35
C GLY A 77 17.93 -6.52 -5.33
N ILE A 78 17.80 -5.36 -5.99
CA ILE A 78 16.80 -5.09 -7.03
C ILE A 78 17.38 -5.22 -8.45
N THR A 79 16.50 -5.44 -9.41
CA THR A 79 16.84 -5.43 -10.84
C THR A 79 17.06 -4.00 -11.34
N GLN A 80 17.66 -3.83 -12.53
CA GLN A 80 17.78 -2.52 -13.18
C GLN A 80 16.41 -1.88 -13.43
N VAL A 81 15.45 -2.65 -13.95
CA VAL A 81 14.08 -2.17 -14.14
C VAL A 81 13.39 -1.87 -12.81
N GLY A 82 13.73 -2.61 -11.74
CA GLY A 82 13.30 -2.33 -10.38
C GLY A 82 13.87 -1.02 -9.84
N ASN A 83 15.10 -0.66 -10.19
CA ASN A 83 15.69 0.63 -9.86
C ASN A 83 14.94 1.77 -10.58
N ASP A 84 14.67 1.63 -11.88
CA ASP A 84 13.95 2.65 -12.64
C ASP A 84 12.51 2.85 -12.12
N ALA A 85 11.83 1.75 -11.77
CA ALA A 85 10.53 1.81 -11.12
C ALA A 85 10.59 2.52 -9.76
N ALA A 86 11.64 2.29 -8.97
CA ALA A 86 11.82 2.95 -7.67
C ALA A 86 12.02 4.47 -7.84
N ILE A 87 12.79 4.89 -8.86
CA ILE A 87 12.94 6.30 -9.22
C ILE A 87 11.58 6.91 -9.59
N ALA A 88 10.78 6.24 -10.42
CA ALA A 88 9.46 6.73 -10.82
C ALA A 88 8.49 6.88 -9.63
N VAL A 89 8.46 5.89 -8.72
CA VAL A 89 7.70 5.99 -7.46
C VAL A 89 8.19 7.17 -6.63
N GLY A 90 9.51 7.33 -6.50
CA GLY A 90 10.13 8.47 -5.81
C GLY A 90 9.74 9.83 -6.38
N GLN A 91 9.63 9.96 -7.71
CA GLN A 91 9.11 11.16 -8.36
C GLN A 91 7.65 11.44 -7.99
N GLY A 92 6.83 10.40 -7.81
CA GLY A 92 5.47 10.51 -7.28
C GLY A 92 5.45 11.14 -5.88
N PHE A 93 6.25 10.60 -4.96
CA PHE A 93 6.39 11.16 -3.61
C PHE A 93 6.94 12.60 -3.60
N ASN A 94 7.94 12.89 -4.44
CA ASN A 94 8.49 14.24 -4.55
C ASN A 94 7.43 15.26 -5.00
N ARG A 95 6.50 14.86 -5.89
CA ARG A 95 5.36 15.70 -6.29
C ARG A 95 4.32 15.89 -5.18
N LEU A 96 4.15 14.91 -4.28
CA LEU A 96 3.33 15.10 -3.06
C LEU A 96 3.96 16.11 -2.08
N GLY A 97 5.30 16.25 -2.13
CA GLY A 97 6.07 17.14 -1.26
C GLY A 97 6.60 16.43 -0.03
N MET A 98 7.92 16.26 0.04
CA MET A 98 8.62 15.48 1.08
C MET A 98 9.18 16.32 2.23
N ALA A 99 8.90 17.63 2.28
CA ALA A 99 9.47 18.54 3.28
C ALA A 99 9.12 18.15 4.73
N HIS A 100 7.95 17.53 4.93
CA HIS A 100 7.44 17.08 6.22
C HIS A 100 7.26 15.55 6.24
N ALA A 101 8.19 14.81 5.64
CA ALA A 101 8.13 13.36 5.58
C ALA A 101 9.46 12.72 6.03
N ASP A 102 9.37 11.74 6.93
CA ASP A 102 10.48 10.85 7.24
C ASP A 102 10.45 9.62 6.35
N VAL A 103 11.63 9.04 6.10
CA VAL A 103 11.76 7.77 5.38
C VAL A 103 12.53 6.78 6.23
N LEU A 104 11.91 5.63 6.47
CA LEU A 104 12.52 4.46 7.11
C LEU A 104 12.50 3.30 6.12
N SER A 105 13.46 2.40 6.23
CA SER A 105 13.50 1.18 5.43
C SER A 105 13.86 -0.02 6.27
N SER A 106 13.43 -1.22 5.85
CA SER A 106 14.07 -2.44 6.35
C SER A 106 15.57 -2.42 5.98
N PRO A 107 16.44 -3.02 6.80
CA PRO A 107 17.89 -3.08 6.53
C PRO A 107 18.27 -3.99 5.34
N VAL A 108 17.31 -4.77 4.80
CA VAL A 108 17.59 -5.71 3.72
C VAL A 108 17.96 -4.98 2.42
N THR A 109 18.94 -5.51 1.68
CA THR A 109 19.53 -4.91 0.48
C THR A 109 18.50 -4.35 -0.50
N ARG A 110 17.49 -5.12 -0.88
CA ARG A 110 16.43 -4.66 -1.81
C ARG A 110 15.59 -3.48 -1.29
N THR A 111 15.29 -3.41 0.02
CA THR A 111 14.54 -2.27 0.58
C THR A 111 15.43 -1.04 0.69
N ALA A 112 16.71 -1.23 1.04
CA ALA A 112 17.68 -0.14 1.07
C ALA A 112 17.89 0.47 -0.33
N GLN A 113 18.10 -0.38 -1.36
CA GLN A 113 18.25 0.08 -2.75
C GLN A 113 17.00 0.75 -3.29
N THR A 114 15.80 0.19 -3.06
CA THR A 114 14.55 0.85 -3.46
C THR A 114 14.42 2.22 -2.80
N SER A 115 14.68 2.32 -1.50
CA SER A 115 14.56 3.59 -0.77
C SER A 115 15.57 4.63 -1.27
N HIS A 116 16.83 4.22 -1.47
CA HIS A 116 17.86 5.08 -2.04
C HIS A 116 17.45 5.60 -3.43
N ALA A 117 17.01 4.71 -4.32
CA ALA A 117 16.58 5.08 -5.66
C ALA A 117 15.37 6.02 -5.67
N MET A 118 14.43 5.86 -4.72
CA MET A 118 13.27 6.76 -4.58
C MET A 118 13.66 8.18 -4.14
N PHE A 119 14.61 8.31 -3.21
CA PHE A 119 14.84 9.57 -2.48
C PHE A 119 16.23 10.18 -2.64
N GLY A 120 17.13 9.52 -3.39
CA GLY A 120 18.50 9.97 -3.64
C GLY A 120 19.41 9.95 -2.40
N LYS A 121 18.98 9.32 -1.31
CA LYS A 121 19.72 9.16 -0.06
C LYS A 121 19.28 7.91 0.68
N ASP A 122 20.16 7.36 1.51
CA ASP A 122 19.83 6.21 2.34
C ASP A 122 18.81 6.59 3.42
N ALA A 123 17.75 5.79 3.54
CA ALA A 123 16.79 5.91 4.63
C ALA A 123 17.37 5.34 5.93
N THR A 124 16.80 5.75 7.06
CA THR A 124 17.18 5.16 8.35
C THR A 124 16.68 3.71 8.41
N ALA A 125 17.61 2.77 8.54
CA ALA A 125 17.28 1.36 8.63
C ALA A 125 16.64 1.01 9.98
N GLN A 126 15.59 0.19 9.94
CA GLN A 126 14.85 -0.26 11.12
C GLN A 126 14.49 -1.74 11.01
N ASP A 127 14.95 -2.55 11.95
CA ASP A 127 14.79 -4.01 11.92
C ASP A 127 13.32 -4.46 11.95
N TRP A 128 12.45 -3.70 12.61
CA TRP A 128 11.03 -4.01 12.71
C TRP A 128 10.31 -3.97 11.35
N LEU A 129 10.87 -3.27 10.36
CA LEU A 129 10.40 -3.27 8.97
C LEU A 129 10.82 -4.51 8.18
N ALA A 130 11.68 -5.37 8.74
CA ALA A 130 12.06 -6.67 8.18
C ALA A 130 11.39 -7.83 8.93
N THR A 131 11.35 -7.76 10.27
CA THR A 131 10.75 -8.83 11.09
C THR A 131 9.24 -8.79 11.10
N CYS A 132 8.64 -7.60 11.12
CA CYS A 132 7.20 -7.39 11.01
C CYS A 132 6.40 -8.24 12.02
N GLY A 133 5.25 -8.78 11.63
CA GLY A 133 4.44 -9.66 12.46
C GLY A 133 3.28 -8.96 13.18
N LYS A 134 2.80 -9.59 14.25
CA LYS A 134 1.54 -9.25 14.94
C LYS A 134 1.50 -7.86 15.58
N THR A 135 2.64 -7.23 15.76
CA THR A 135 2.76 -5.89 16.37
C THR A 135 2.88 -4.78 15.34
N LEU A 136 3.05 -5.10 14.05
CA LEU A 136 3.41 -4.13 13.02
C LEU A 136 2.47 -2.92 12.99
N ARG A 137 1.15 -3.10 13.15
CA ARG A 137 0.21 -1.97 13.25
C ARG A 137 0.59 -1.00 14.38
N ASN A 138 0.86 -1.54 15.56
CA ASN A 138 1.20 -0.73 16.74
C ASN A 138 2.59 -0.11 16.59
N ASP A 139 3.54 -0.83 16.00
CA ASP A 139 4.88 -0.33 15.71
C ASP A 139 4.81 0.87 14.74
N VAL A 140 3.97 0.78 13.71
CA VAL A 140 3.70 1.90 12.78
C VAL A 140 3.15 3.12 13.52
N VAL A 141 2.15 2.95 14.38
CA VAL A 141 1.56 4.06 15.16
C VAL A 141 2.60 4.67 16.11
N ALA A 142 3.42 3.84 16.78
CA ALA A 142 4.43 4.30 17.72
C ALA A 142 5.55 5.12 17.06
N HIS A 143 5.86 4.85 15.79
CA HIS A 143 6.87 5.60 15.03
C HIS A 143 6.29 6.81 14.27
N LYS A 144 4.97 6.96 14.22
CA LYS A 144 4.33 8.10 13.56
C LYS A 144 4.42 9.35 14.44
N ARG A 145 5.16 10.36 13.96
CA ARG A 145 5.24 11.67 14.62
C ARG A 145 4.09 12.58 14.19
N ALA A 146 3.58 13.40 15.11
CA ALA A 146 2.54 14.38 14.80
C ALA A 146 3.03 15.36 13.72
N HIS A 147 2.16 15.73 12.78
CA HIS A 147 2.43 16.66 11.68
C HIS A 147 3.61 16.28 10.77
N GLN A 148 4.00 15.01 10.77
CA GLN A 148 5.07 14.49 9.93
C GLN A 148 4.64 13.18 9.28
N ASN A 149 4.61 13.16 7.95
CA ASN A 149 4.37 11.94 7.20
C ASN A 149 5.51 10.94 7.42
N LEU A 150 5.21 9.66 7.22
CA LEU A 150 6.18 8.59 7.40
C LEU A 150 6.10 7.61 6.24
N VAL A 151 7.18 7.47 5.48
CA VAL A 151 7.30 6.49 4.40
C VAL A 151 8.14 5.31 4.90
N LEU A 152 7.60 4.11 4.74
CA LEU A 152 8.15 2.86 5.24
C LEU A 152 8.42 1.91 4.06
N VAL A 153 9.68 1.74 3.68
CA VAL A 153 10.06 0.81 2.59
C VAL A 153 10.27 -0.59 3.17
N THR A 154 9.40 -1.52 2.82
CA THR A 154 9.28 -2.85 3.44
C THR A 154 8.95 -3.95 2.41
N HIS A 155 8.43 -5.09 2.88
CA HIS A 155 8.18 -6.31 2.11
C HIS A 155 6.68 -6.58 2.01
N SER A 156 6.29 -7.40 1.04
CA SER A 156 4.87 -7.74 0.85
C SER A 156 4.26 -8.46 2.06
N GLY A 157 5.00 -9.36 2.71
CA GLY A 157 4.52 -10.05 3.91
C GLY A 157 4.21 -9.10 5.07
N CYS A 158 5.02 -8.07 5.25
CA CYS A 158 4.78 -7.03 6.25
C CYS A 158 3.52 -6.22 5.93
N ILE A 159 3.34 -5.84 4.66
CA ILE A 159 2.13 -5.15 4.22
C ILE A 159 0.90 -6.03 4.47
N SER A 160 0.97 -7.33 4.16
CA SER A 160 -0.12 -8.28 4.42
C SER A 160 -0.43 -8.45 5.92
N ASP A 161 0.59 -8.50 6.79
CA ASP A 161 0.39 -8.53 8.24
C ASP A 161 -0.33 -7.26 8.72
N PHE A 162 0.07 -6.10 8.20
CA PHE A 162 -0.53 -4.81 8.53
C PHE A 162 -1.98 -4.73 8.04
N GLU A 163 -2.25 -5.10 6.79
CA GLU A 163 -3.60 -5.16 6.20
C GLU A 163 -4.53 -6.07 7.00
N ALA A 164 -4.05 -7.25 7.41
CA ALA A 164 -4.82 -8.17 8.24
C ALA A 164 -5.17 -7.58 9.61
N GLN A 165 -4.26 -6.81 10.21
CA GLN A 165 -4.47 -6.12 11.49
C GLN A 165 -5.38 -4.89 11.37
N THR A 166 -5.72 -4.46 10.16
CA THR A 166 -6.44 -3.21 9.88
C THR A 166 -7.71 -3.41 9.05
N GLY A 167 -8.23 -4.64 8.99
CA GLY A 167 -9.55 -4.94 8.40
C GLY A 167 -9.53 -5.56 7.02
N TYR A 168 -8.35 -5.94 6.51
CA TYR A 168 -8.16 -6.56 5.19
C TYR A 168 -7.40 -7.91 5.29
N PRO A 169 -7.91 -8.91 6.04
CA PRO A 169 -7.21 -10.19 6.30
C PRO A 169 -6.98 -11.06 5.07
N HIS A 170 -7.62 -10.75 3.95
CA HIS A 170 -7.50 -11.49 2.70
C HIS A 170 -7.24 -10.55 1.51
N ALA A 171 -6.60 -9.41 1.76
CA ALA A 171 -6.10 -8.56 0.69
C ALA A 171 -5.17 -9.35 -0.24
N ALA A 172 -5.19 -8.99 -1.52
CA ALA A 172 -4.20 -9.48 -2.47
C ALA A 172 -2.80 -9.02 -2.03
N THR A 173 -1.80 -9.86 -2.26
CA THR A 173 -0.41 -9.49 -1.95
C THR A 173 -0.01 -8.23 -2.72
N SER A 174 0.50 -7.23 -1.99
CA SER A 174 0.97 -5.96 -2.57
C SER A 174 1.92 -6.18 -3.73
N GLU A 175 1.81 -5.38 -4.80
CA GLU A 175 2.63 -5.45 -6.00
C GLU A 175 3.97 -4.73 -5.81
N TYR A 176 5.00 -5.07 -6.61
CA TYR A 176 6.32 -4.41 -6.53
C TYR A 176 6.19 -2.89 -6.73
N GLY A 177 6.80 -2.10 -5.84
CA GLY A 177 6.72 -0.63 -5.89
C GLY A 177 5.36 -0.03 -5.53
N SER A 178 4.35 -0.84 -5.20
CA SER A 178 3.06 -0.33 -4.73
C SER A 178 3.18 0.31 -3.35
N SER A 179 2.31 1.30 -3.10
CA SER A 179 2.30 2.13 -1.89
C SER A 179 0.93 2.09 -1.21
N LEU A 180 0.86 1.52 -0.01
CA LEU A 180 -0.35 1.50 0.83
C LEU A 180 -0.38 2.75 1.71
N PHE A 181 -1.37 3.61 1.48
CA PHE A 181 -1.57 4.86 2.21
C PHE A 181 -2.51 4.68 3.40
N VAL A 182 -2.10 5.25 4.52
CA VAL A 182 -2.77 5.11 5.80
C VAL A 182 -2.85 6.48 6.47
N HIS A 183 -4.06 6.89 6.86
CA HIS A 183 -4.27 8.03 7.74
C HIS A 183 -4.14 7.58 9.20
N ILE A 184 -3.36 8.33 9.99
CA ILE A 184 -3.25 8.17 11.44
C ILE A 184 -3.50 9.53 12.08
N ASP A 185 -4.61 9.66 12.81
CA ASP A 185 -4.97 10.90 13.51
C ASP A 185 -4.12 11.11 14.78
N VAL A 186 -4.33 12.26 15.44
CA VAL A 186 -3.63 12.63 16.68
C VAL A 186 -3.92 11.68 17.86
N ASN A 187 -4.99 10.90 17.80
CA ASN A 187 -5.36 9.90 18.81
C ASN A 187 -4.81 8.50 18.48
N GLY A 188 -4.08 8.36 17.37
CA GLY A 188 -3.57 7.08 16.87
C GLY A 188 -4.65 6.22 16.19
N GLN A 189 -5.82 6.78 15.87
CA GLN A 189 -6.82 6.07 15.07
C GLN A 189 -6.34 5.94 13.63
N LEU A 190 -6.48 4.73 13.10
CA LEU A 190 -5.91 4.34 11.82
C LEU A 190 -7.01 4.04 10.80
N LYS A 191 -6.91 4.65 9.62
CA LYS A 191 -7.76 4.35 8.47
C LYS A 191 -6.89 4.11 7.24
N ILE A 192 -7.02 2.94 6.61
CA ILE A 192 -6.45 2.72 5.27
C ILE A 192 -7.20 3.61 4.28
N LEU A 193 -6.43 4.42 3.54
CA LEU A 193 -6.95 5.27 2.47
C LEU A 193 -7.05 4.48 1.16
N GLY A 194 -6.01 3.71 0.85
CA GLY A 194 -5.96 2.88 -0.36
C GLY A 194 -4.53 2.61 -0.81
N ILE A 195 -4.37 2.06 -2.01
CA ILE A 195 -3.09 1.70 -2.62
C ILE A 195 -2.86 2.53 -3.87
N VAL A 196 -1.62 2.95 -4.13
CA VAL A 196 -1.19 3.46 -5.43
C VAL A 196 -0.20 2.46 -6.01
N LYS A 197 -0.47 1.96 -7.22
CA LYS A 197 0.47 1.09 -7.93
C LYS A 197 1.65 1.91 -8.48
N ALA A 198 2.74 1.22 -8.82
CA ALA A 198 3.96 1.89 -9.29
C ALA A 198 3.75 2.72 -10.57
N ASP A 199 2.83 2.33 -11.43
CA ASP A 199 2.45 2.96 -12.69
C ASP A 199 1.33 4.01 -12.56
N ASP A 200 0.61 4.01 -11.44
CA ASP A 200 -0.62 4.77 -11.22
C ASP A 200 -0.40 6.17 -10.60
N TRP A 201 0.84 6.52 -10.27
CA TRP A 201 1.19 7.81 -9.64
C TRP A 201 0.78 9.04 -10.46
N ASN A 202 0.85 8.94 -11.79
CA ASN A 202 0.43 10.04 -12.65
C ASN A 202 -1.08 10.28 -12.57
N ALA A 203 -1.89 9.22 -12.55
CA ALA A 203 -3.33 9.34 -12.46
C ALA A 203 -3.75 9.98 -11.13
N LEU A 204 -3.13 9.58 -10.02
CA LEU A 204 -3.34 10.17 -8.69
C LEU A 204 -3.13 11.69 -8.68
N LEU A 205 -2.09 12.17 -9.37
CA LEU A 205 -1.61 13.55 -9.29
C LEU A 205 -2.17 14.47 -10.39
N GLN A 206 -2.77 13.93 -11.45
CA GLN A 206 -3.35 14.73 -12.53
C GLN A 206 -4.62 15.46 -12.07
N ASP A 207 -5.44 14.85 -11.21
CA ASP A 207 -6.70 15.42 -10.73
C ASP A 207 -6.51 16.47 -9.62
N SER A 208 -5.29 16.62 -9.11
CA SER A 208 -4.94 17.57 -8.04
C SER A 208 -4.57 18.96 -8.55
N SER A 209 -4.47 19.13 -9.87
CA SER A 209 -4.03 20.37 -10.52
C SER A 209 -5.18 21.33 -10.88
N VAL A 210 -6.40 21.06 -10.38
CA VAL A 210 -7.55 21.97 -10.45
C VAL A 210 -7.90 22.45 -9.04
N GLN A 211 -7.05 23.31 -8.47
CA GLN A 211 -7.45 24.31 -7.48
C GLN A 211 -6.36 25.38 -7.29
#